data_AF-A0A0Q1CTE3-F1
#
_entry.id   AF-A0A0Q1CTE3-F1
#
_cell.length_a   1.000
_cell.length_b   1.000
_cell.length_c   1.000
_cell.angle_alpha   90.00
_cell.angle_beta   90.00
_cell.angle_gamma   90.00
#
_symmetry.space_group_name_H-M   'P 1'
#
loop_
_entity.id
_entity.type
_entity.pdbx_description
1 polymer ?
#
loop_
_entity_poly.entity_id
_entity_poly.type
_entity_poly.pdbx_seq_one_letter_code
_entity_poly.pdbx_strand_id
1 'polypeptide(L)'
;MRLPDLVSVGGENIAPTGGIFNRYLHLRGELGLSLPQINALADACQRYTEAVLGVFTEMTVLAGQIHRGLRRGRPLTVQEQDAVRTALGRRGVLARQAETLYVEAVTEGDAILTADQLALAEKLLGEERDAAWEAFERALGRAVGVPARL
;
A
#
# COMPACT_ATOMS: atom_id res chain seq x y z
N MET A 1 16.56 14.73 -13.88
CA MET A 1 15.84 13.75 -13.04
C MET A 1 14.35 14.00 -13.28
N ARG A 2 13.62 13.03 -13.86
CA ARG A 2 12.22 13.25 -14.23
C ARG A 2 11.36 13.13 -12.96
N LEU A 3 10.36 14.02 -12.86
CA LEU A 3 9.40 14.20 -11.77
C LEU A 3 8.08 13.34 -11.80
N PRO A 4 7.91 12.22 -12.54
CA PRO A 4 6.58 11.60 -12.63
C PRO A 4 6.13 10.84 -11.37
N ASP A 5 7.02 10.55 -10.42
CA ASP A 5 6.67 9.69 -9.28
C ASP A 5 5.97 10.45 -8.13
N LEU A 6 5.80 11.77 -8.26
CA LEU A 6 5.08 12.63 -7.31
C LEU A 6 3.59 12.83 -7.66
N VAL A 7 3.07 12.15 -8.69
CA VAL A 7 1.69 12.34 -9.17
C VAL A 7 0.67 11.40 -8.48
N SER A 8 1.01 10.82 -7.33
CA SER A 8 0.02 10.08 -6.54
C SER A 8 -0.14 10.58 -5.09
N VAL A 9 0.19 11.86 -4.86
CA VAL A 9 -0.13 12.62 -3.62
C VAL A 9 -1.65 12.94 -3.48
N GLY A 10 -2.52 12.16 -4.13
CA GLY A 10 -3.98 12.38 -4.17
C GLY A 10 -4.83 11.18 -3.72
N GLY A 11 -4.22 10.16 -3.10
CA GLY A 11 -4.93 8.99 -2.57
C GLY A 11 -4.15 7.68 -2.72
N GLU A 12 -2.85 7.69 -2.42
CA GLU A 12 -2.10 6.43 -2.26
C GLU A 12 -2.72 5.65 -1.10
N ASN A 13 -3.30 4.49 -1.41
CA ASN A 13 -3.56 3.50 -0.38
C ASN A 13 -2.26 3.28 0.39
N ILE A 14 -2.34 3.36 1.71
CA ILE A 14 -1.25 2.97 2.61
C ILE A 14 -0.88 1.49 2.40
N ALA A 15 -1.83 0.71 1.91
CA ALA A 15 -1.67 -0.71 1.58
C ALA A 15 -1.04 -0.90 0.18
N PRO A 16 0.11 -1.60 0.07
CA PRO A 16 0.73 -1.92 -1.22
C PRO A 16 -0.20 -2.81 -2.05
N THR A 17 -0.19 -2.65 -3.37
CA THR A 17 -1.06 -3.39 -4.31
C THR A 17 -0.61 -4.83 -4.55
N GLY A 18 0.58 -5.19 -4.06
CA GLY A 18 1.10 -6.55 -4.08
C GLY A 18 2.48 -6.61 -3.43
N GLY A 19 2.97 -7.82 -3.22
CA GLY A 19 4.33 -8.02 -2.73
C GLY A 19 4.58 -7.53 -1.30
N ILE A 20 3.59 -7.67 -0.42
CA ILE A 20 3.67 -7.27 1.00
C ILE A 20 4.92 -7.78 1.72
N PHE A 21 5.43 -8.96 1.34
CA PHE A 21 6.68 -9.54 1.88
C PHE A 21 7.79 -9.67 0.84
N ASN A 22 7.70 -9.00 -0.32
CA ASN A 22 8.74 -9.08 -1.35
C ASN A 22 10.11 -8.68 -0.81
N ARG A 23 10.17 -7.70 0.10
CA ARG A 23 11.43 -7.30 0.70
C ARG A 23 12.01 -8.38 1.61
N TYR A 24 11.18 -9.09 2.36
CA TYR A 24 11.60 -10.19 3.22
C TYR A 24 12.11 -11.36 2.37
N LEU A 25 11.42 -11.66 1.27
CA LEU A 25 11.84 -12.68 0.29
C LEU A 25 13.15 -12.31 -0.41
N HIS A 26 13.40 -11.02 -0.63
CA HIS A 26 14.68 -10.54 -1.15
C HIS A 26 15.80 -10.74 -0.12
N LEU A 27 15.54 -10.45 1.15
CA LEU A 27 16.46 -10.59 2.28
C LEU A 27 16.49 -12.01 2.89
N ARG A 28 15.92 -13.01 2.19
CA ARG A 28 15.72 -14.37 2.73
C ARG A 28 16.97 -15.02 3.33
N GLY A 29 18.16 -14.73 2.78
CA GLY A 29 19.43 -15.24 3.30
C GLY A 29 19.86 -14.55 4.60
N GLU A 30 19.66 -13.24 4.69
CA GLU A 30 19.99 -12.43 5.87
C GLU A 30 19.03 -12.71 7.02
N LEU A 31 17.75 -12.91 6.70
CA LEU A 31 16.70 -13.30 7.66
C LEU A 31 16.76 -14.79 8.05
N GLY A 32 17.64 -15.59 7.43
CA GLY A 32 17.72 -17.03 7.67
C GLY A 32 16.39 -17.75 7.41
N LEU A 33 15.64 -17.33 6.39
CA LEU A 33 14.35 -17.94 6.08
C LEU A 33 14.55 -19.37 5.57
N SER A 34 13.80 -20.30 6.14
CA SER A 34 13.74 -21.67 5.64
C SER A 34 12.93 -21.75 4.35
N LEU A 35 13.16 -22.79 3.53
CA LEU A 35 12.39 -22.99 2.29
C LEU A 35 10.86 -23.07 2.54
N PRO A 36 10.36 -23.75 3.59
CA PRO A 36 8.93 -23.71 3.93
C PRO A 36 8.41 -22.29 4.21
N GLN A 37 9.17 -21.47 4.95
CA GLN A 37 8.79 -20.07 5.23
C GLN A 37 8.77 -19.22 3.96
N ILE A 38 9.78 -19.38 3.09
CA ILE A 38 9.84 -18.68 1.79
C ILE A 38 8.59 -18.97 0.96
N ASN A 39 8.22 -20.25 0.83
CA ASN A 39 7.05 -20.66 0.07
C ASN A 39 5.76 -20.11 0.70
N ALA A 40 5.61 -20.23 2.02
CA ALA A 40 4.42 -19.76 2.72
C ALA A 40 4.24 -18.23 2.60
N LEU A 41 5.33 -17.45 2.68
CA LEU A 41 5.32 -16.00 2.47
C LEU A 41 5.00 -15.62 1.01
N ALA A 42 5.52 -16.37 0.04
CA ALA A 42 5.19 -16.16 -1.37
C ALA A 42 3.72 -16.42 -1.64
N ASP A 43 3.16 -17.51 -1.08
CA ASP A 43 1.75 -17.84 -1.20
C ASP A 43 0.87 -16.78 -0.52
N ALA A 44 1.27 -16.27 0.65
CA ALA A 44 0.58 -15.17 1.33
C ALA A 44 0.57 -13.88 0.48
N CYS A 45 1.72 -13.54 -0.14
CA CYS A 45 1.80 -12.42 -1.07
C CYS A 45 0.85 -12.60 -2.27
N GLN A 46 0.79 -13.81 -2.84
CA GLN A 46 -0.09 -14.10 -3.95
C GLN A 46 -1.57 -13.95 -3.55
N ARG A 47 -2.00 -14.58 -2.46
CA ARG A 47 -3.39 -14.50 -1.95
C ARG A 47 -3.81 -13.06 -1.71
N TYR A 48 -2.97 -12.28 -1.03
CA TYR A 48 -3.25 -10.87 -0.77
C TYR A 48 -3.34 -10.06 -2.07
N THR A 49 -2.40 -10.25 -3.00
CA THR A 49 -2.37 -9.53 -4.28
C THR A 49 -3.64 -9.83 -5.09
N GLU A 50 -4.05 -11.09 -5.17
CA GLU A 50 -5.28 -11.49 -5.86
C GLU A 50 -6.53 -10.87 -5.21
N ALA A 51 -6.61 -10.90 -3.87
CA ALA A 51 -7.75 -10.33 -3.13
C ALA A 51 -7.85 -8.81 -3.28
N VAL A 52 -6.73 -8.09 -3.11
CA VAL A 52 -6.71 -6.62 -3.13
C VAL A 52 -6.87 -6.06 -4.55
N LEU A 53 -6.43 -6.78 -5.58
CA LEU A 53 -6.57 -6.35 -6.97
C LEU A 53 -8.04 -6.22 -7.38
N GLY A 54 -8.90 -7.13 -6.93
CA GLY A 54 -10.35 -7.03 -7.14
C GLY A 54 -10.93 -5.75 -6.54
N VAL A 55 -10.54 -5.43 -5.30
CA VAL A 55 -10.97 -4.22 -4.59
C VAL A 55 -10.52 -2.96 -5.32
N PHE A 56 -9.25 -2.87 -5.71
CA PHE A 56 -8.72 -1.68 -6.40
C PHE A 56 -9.25 -1.52 -7.82
N THR A 57 -9.58 -2.61 -8.50
CA THR A 57 -10.26 -2.56 -9.79
C THR A 57 -11.64 -1.91 -9.64
N GLU A 58 -12.44 -2.34 -8.65
CA GLU A 58 -13.75 -1.75 -8.38
C GLU A 58 -13.63 -0.28 -7.96
N MET A 59 -12.67 0.06 -7.09
CA MET A 59 -12.40 1.45 -6.70
C MET A 59 -12.04 2.34 -7.89
N THR A 60 -11.28 1.82 -8.85
CA THR A 60 -10.89 2.54 -10.08
C THR A 60 -12.09 2.81 -10.98
N VAL A 61 -12.97 1.81 -11.16
CA VAL A 61 -14.22 1.98 -11.90
C VAL A 61 -15.09 3.07 -11.26
N LEU A 62 -15.27 3.00 -9.94
CA LEU A 62 -16.04 4.00 -9.18
C LEU A 62 -15.40 5.39 -9.26
N ALA A 63 -14.07 5.48 -9.23
CA ALA A 63 -13.35 6.74 -9.43
C ALA A 63 -13.68 7.37 -10.79
N GLY A 64 -13.67 6.57 -11.85
CA GLY A 64 -14.08 7.01 -13.18
C GLY A 64 -15.54 7.47 -13.24
N GLN A 65 -16.46 6.77 -12.55
CA GLN A 65 -17.87 7.16 -12.46
C GLN A 65 -18.03 8.51 -11.73
N ILE A 66 -17.38 8.69 -10.58
CA ILE A 66 -17.38 9.95 -9.82
C ILE A 66 -16.82 11.07 -10.68
N HIS A 67 -15.69 10.85 -11.35
CA HIS A 67 -15.05 11.89 -12.15
C HIS A 67 -15.93 12.34 -13.33
N ARG A 68 -16.53 11.39 -14.05
CA ARG A 68 -17.51 11.68 -15.12
C ARG A 68 -18.79 12.32 -14.60
N GLY A 69 -19.21 11.96 -13.39
CA GLY A 69 -20.36 12.57 -12.72
C GLY A 69 -20.10 14.04 -12.42
N LEU A 70 -18.92 14.37 -11.88
CA LEU A 70 -18.58 15.75 -11.47
C LEU A 70 -18.23 16.67 -12.66
N ARG A 71 -17.62 16.16 -13.73
CA ARG A 71 -17.16 16.98 -14.87
C ARG A 71 -18.18 17.03 -16.00
N ARG A 72 -19.27 17.79 -15.80
CA ARG A 72 -20.35 17.94 -16.80
C ARG A 72 -20.51 19.32 -17.44
N GLY A 73 -19.71 20.32 -17.03
CA GLY A 73 -19.82 21.69 -17.56
C GLY A 73 -21.14 22.39 -17.23
N ARG A 74 -21.96 21.80 -16.35
CA ARG A 74 -23.22 22.33 -15.84
C ARG A 74 -23.44 21.92 -14.39
N PRO A 75 -24.33 22.60 -13.64
CA PRO A 75 -24.78 22.13 -12.34
C PRO A 75 -25.38 20.71 -12.41
N LEU A 76 -25.16 19.93 -11.36
CA LEU A 76 -25.68 18.57 -11.23
C LEU A 76 -27.12 18.58 -10.73
N THR A 77 -27.95 17.70 -11.28
CA THR A 77 -29.28 17.44 -10.72
C THR A 77 -29.15 16.73 -9.36
N VAL A 78 -30.21 16.77 -8.53
CA VAL A 78 -30.22 16.07 -7.24
C VAL A 78 -29.93 14.58 -7.42
N GLN A 79 -30.54 13.93 -8.42
CA GLN A 79 -30.32 12.52 -8.73
C GLN A 79 -28.86 12.22 -9.10
N GLU A 80 -28.21 13.10 -9.87
CA GLU A 80 -26.80 12.94 -10.23
C GLU A 80 -25.88 13.12 -9.01
N GLN A 81 -26.19 14.07 -8.14
CA GLN A 81 -25.46 14.25 -6.87
C GLN A 81 -25.58 13.00 -6.00
N ASP A 82 -26.77 12.41 -5.90
CA ASP A 82 -27.00 11.21 -5.10
C ASP A 82 -26.28 9.98 -5.67
N ALA A 83 -26.23 9.85 -7.01
CA ALA A 83 -25.43 8.82 -7.67
C ALA A 83 -23.93 8.96 -7.37
N VAL A 84 -23.39 10.18 -7.43
CA VAL A 84 -21.99 10.46 -7.08
C VAL A 84 -21.72 10.15 -5.61
N ARG A 85 -22.60 10.57 -4.69
CA ARG A 85 -22.49 10.27 -3.25
C ARG A 85 -22.54 8.77 -2.98
N THR A 86 -23.39 8.03 -3.69
CA THR A 86 -23.50 6.57 -3.57
C THR A 86 -22.20 5.89 -4.01
N ALA A 87 -21.65 6.28 -5.16
CA ALA A 87 -20.37 5.76 -5.64
C ALA A 87 -19.22 6.11 -4.67
N LEU A 88 -19.23 7.30 -4.09
CA LEU A 88 -18.26 7.71 -3.07
C LEU A 88 -18.39 6.86 -1.79
N GLY A 89 -19.62 6.63 -1.32
CA GLY A 89 -19.90 5.76 -0.17
C GLY A 89 -19.39 4.34 -0.39
N ARG A 90 -19.61 3.76 -1.58
CA ARG A 90 -19.08 2.44 -1.95
C ARG A 90 -17.55 2.43 -1.97
N ARG A 91 -16.90 3.46 -2.52
CA ARG A 91 -15.43 3.57 -2.46
C ARG A 91 -14.90 3.60 -1.03
N GLY A 92 -15.59 4.26 -0.11
CA GLY A 92 -15.22 4.27 1.31
C GLY A 92 -15.31 2.89 1.96
N VAL A 93 -16.30 2.08 1.60
CA VAL A 93 -16.40 0.68 2.05
C VAL A 93 -15.24 -0.16 1.50
N LEU A 94 -14.93 -0.02 0.21
CA LEU A 94 -13.83 -0.75 -0.44
C LEU A 94 -12.46 -0.35 0.12
N ALA A 95 -12.25 0.92 0.44
CA ALA A 95 -11.01 1.38 1.06
C ALA A 95 -10.77 0.67 2.42
N ARG A 96 -11.80 0.64 3.29
CA ARG A 96 -11.72 -0.12 4.54
C ARG A 96 -11.46 -1.61 4.31
N GLN A 97 -12.10 -2.20 3.30
CA GLN A 97 -11.88 -3.60 2.95
C GLN A 97 -10.43 -3.86 2.52
N ALA A 98 -9.82 -2.97 1.72
CA ALA A 98 -8.41 -3.08 1.35
C ALA A 98 -7.48 -2.99 2.56
N GLU A 99 -7.76 -2.05 3.49
CA GLU A 99 -7.00 -1.93 4.75
C GLU A 99 -7.13 -3.18 5.62
N THR A 100 -8.34 -3.74 5.74
CA THR A 100 -8.57 -5.00 6.46
C THR A 100 -7.75 -6.14 5.84
N LEU A 101 -7.82 -6.33 4.52
CA LEU A 101 -7.05 -7.36 3.81
C LEU A 101 -5.54 -7.19 4.02
N TYR A 102 -5.05 -5.95 4.07
CA TYR A 102 -3.65 -5.67 4.33
C TYR A 102 -3.25 -6.08 5.75
N VAL A 103 -4.00 -5.66 6.76
CA VAL A 103 -3.73 -6.02 8.16
C VAL A 103 -3.78 -7.53 8.37
N GLU A 104 -4.78 -8.19 7.80
CA GLU A 104 -4.91 -9.65 7.86
C GLU A 104 -3.70 -10.35 7.22
N ALA A 105 -3.31 -9.94 6.02
CA ALA A 105 -2.18 -10.55 5.32
C ALA A 105 -0.83 -10.29 5.99
N VAL A 106 -0.62 -9.10 6.57
CA VAL A 106 0.57 -8.81 7.38
C VAL A 106 0.60 -9.69 8.62
N THR A 107 -0.52 -9.77 9.35
CA THR A 107 -0.62 -10.59 10.57
C THR A 107 -0.39 -12.07 10.26
N GLU A 108 -0.95 -12.57 9.17
CA GLU A 108 -0.76 -13.95 8.71
C GLU A 108 0.71 -14.22 8.37
N GLY A 109 1.36 -13.32 7.63
CA GLY A 109 2.76 -13.51 7.25
C GLY A 109 3.74 -13.36 8.41
N ASP A 110 3.48 -12.45 9.36
CA ASP A 110 4.29 -12.32 10.56
C ASP A 110 4.23 -13.59 11.43
N ALA A 111 3.08 -14.27 11.46
CA ALA A 111 2.93 -15.55 12.17
C ALA A 111 3.75 -16.71 11.56
N ILE A 112 4.26 -16.57 10.33
CA ILE A 112 5.16 -17.55 9.69
C ILE A 112 6.60 -17.41 10.22
N LEU A 113 6.94 -16.24 10.75
CA LEU A 113 8.29 -15.87 11.17
C LEU A 113 8.47 -16.07 12.67
N THR A 114 9.72 -16.26 13.09
CA THR A 114 10.05 -16.21 14.52
C THR A 114 10.16 -14.75 14.98
N ALA A 115 10.05 -14.52 16.29
CA ALA A 115 10.24 -13.19 16.88
C ALA A 115 11.61 -12.58 16.54
N ASP A 116 12.67 -13.41 16.52
CA ASP A 116 14.02 -12.95 16.15
C ASP A 116 14.10 -12.54 14.67
N GLN A 117 13.42 -13.28 13.78
CA GLN A 117 13.35 -12.95 12.36
C GLN A 117 12.58 -11.65 12.13
N LEU A 118 11.48 -11.43 12.87
CA LEU A 118 10.70 -10.20 12.82
C LEU A 118 11.51 -9.00 13.30
N ALA A 119 12.18 -9.12 14.45
CA ALA A 119 13.03 -8.05 14.99
C ALA A 119 14.19 -7.72 14.04
N LEU A 120 14.79 -8.73 13.40
CA LEU A 120 15.84 -8.53 12.41
C LEU A 120 15.30 -7.86 11.13
N ALA A 121 14.13 -8.28 10.64
CA ALA A 121 13.48 -7.66 9.49
C ALA A 121 13.17 -6.18 9.76
N GLU A 122 12.60 -5.84 10.92
CA GLU A 122 12.33 -4.46 11.32
C GLU A 122 13.61 -3.62 11.33
N LYS A 123 14.70 -4.16 11.89
CA LYS A 123 15.99 -3.50 11.91
C LYS A 123 16.51 -3.23 10.49
N LEU A 124 16.58 -4.25 9.64
CA LEU A 124 17.12 -4.12 8.28
C LEU A 124 16.29 -3.14 7.44
N LEU A 125 14.96 -3.23 7.51
CA LEU A 125 14.06 -2.33 6.81
C LEU A 125 14.13 -0.89 7.35
N GLY A 126 14.31 -0.74 8.66
CA GLY A 126 14.53 0.55 9.29
C GLY A 126 15.80 1.23 8.79
N GLU A 127 16.91 0.48 8.73
CA GLU A 127 18.19 0.97 8.21
C GLU A 127 18.09 1.37 6.73
N GLU A 128 17.38 0.59 5.91
CA GLU A 128 17.13 0.92 4.50
C GLU A 128 16.29 2.18 4.33
N ARG A 129 15.22 2.34 5.12
CA ARG A 129 14.37 3.53 5.10
C ARG A 129 15.16 4.77 5.51
N ASP A 130 15.94 4.67 6.59
CA ASP A 130 16.74 5.78 7.10
C ASP A 130 17.78 6.19 6.04
N ALA A 131 18.45 5.22 5.39
CA ALA A 131 19.38 5.48 4.28
C ALA A 131 18.70 6.12 3.05
N ALA A 132 17.49 5.67 2.69
CA ALA A 132 16.72 6.25 1.60
C ALA A 132 16.31 7.70 1.91
N TRP A 133 15.93 7.98 3.16
CA TRP A 133 15.59 9.33 3.61
C TRP A 133 16.79 10.26 3.57
N GLU A 134 17.95 9.83 4.07
CA GLU A 134 19.19 10.61 3.97
C GLU A 134 19.56 10.91 2.51
N ALA A 135 19.39 9.94 1.61
CA ALA A 135 19.63 10.14 0.18
C ALA A 135 18.69 11.20 -0.41
N PHE A 136 17.43 11.21 0.01
CA PHE A 136 16.44 12.20 -0.38
C PHE A 136 16.77 13.60 0.17
N GLU A 137 17.12 13.71 1.45
CA GLU A 137 17.57 14.98 2.06
C GLU A 137 18.79 15.55 1.34
N ARG A 138 19.80 14.69 1.04
CA ARG A 138 20.97 15.08 0.26
C ARG A 138 20.59 15.58 -1.14
N ALA A 139 19.64 14.92 -1.81
CA ALA A 139 19.18 15.30 -3.14
C ALA A 139 18.40 16.62 -3.15
N LEU A 140 17.64 16.93 -2.10
CA LEU A 140 16.88 18.17 -1.97
C LEU A 140 17.71 19.35 -1.44
N GLY A 141 18.94 19.12 -0.96
CA GLY A 141 19.82 20.16 -0.43
C GLY A 141 19.28 20.86 0.82
N ARG A 142 18.35 20.21 1.55
CA ARG A 142 17.75 20.71 2.81
C ARG A 142 17.52 19.53 3.75
N ALA A 143 17.77 19.75 5.05
CA ALA A 143 17.36 18.82 6.10
C ALA A 143 15.83 18.87 6.23
N VAL A 144 15.14 17.81 5.81
CA VAL A 144 13.70 17.64 6.03
C VAL A 144 13.60 16.59 7.12
N GLY A 145 13.64 17.03 8.38
CA GLY A 145 13.81 16.13 9.53
C GLY A 145 12.94 14.87 9.47
N VAL A 146 13.57 13.73 9.74
CA VAL A 146 12.92 12.40 9.86
C VAL A 146 11.69 12.53 10.79
N PRO A 147 10.50 12.08 10.37
CA PRO A 147 9.35 11.99 11.26
C PRO A 147 9.72 11.12 12.47
N ALA A 148 9.50 11.63 13.69
CA ALA A 148 9.85 10.93 14.91
C ALA A 148 9.21 9.51 14.93
N ARG A 149 10.00 8.52 15.37
CA ARG A 149 9.54 7.13 15.56
C ARG A 149 8.30 7.13 16.46
N LEU A 150 7.21 6.51 16.01
CA LEU A 150 6.02 6.23 16.82
C LEU A 150 6.26 5.00 17.71
#